data_AF-A0A6N8V3S5-F1
#
_entry.id   AF-A0A6N8V3S5-F1
#
_cell.length_a   1.000
_cell.length_b   1.000
_cell.length_c   1.000
_cell.angle_alpha   90.00
_cell.angle_beta   90.00
_cell.angle_gamma   90.00
#
_symmetry.space_group_name_H-M   'P 1'
#
loop_
_entity.id
_entity.type
_entity.pdbx_description
1 polymer ?
#
loop_
_entity_poly.entity_id
_entity_poly.type
_entity_poly.pdbx_seq_one_letter_code
_entity_poly.pdbx_strand_id
1 'polypeptide(L)'
;MLTRAHSSLVLVATLLSAGCASSGEPGGPSRSRNLITQDELMAVPHSTVYEAVRALRPRWLQARAGATFQSREPQTARVYIDGQLRGELGEMWSLLPTEVNEIRFMSASDATTRFGTNHIGGAIVITTRRR
;
A
#
# COMPACT_ATOMS: atom_id res chain seq x y z
N MET A 1 -8.18 63.60 -37.07
CA MET A 1 -6.92 63.47 -37.84
C MET A 1 -6.35 62.09 -37.49
N LEU A 2 -6.60 61.07 -38.32
CA LEU A 2 -5.64 60.54 -39.31
C LEU A 2 -4.41 59.96 -38.57
N THR A 3 -4.04 58.68 -38.57
CA THR A 3 -4.09 57.66 -39.62
C THR A 3 -3.70 56.28 -39.05
N ARG A 4 -4.47 55.25 -39.44
CA ARG A 4 -4.08 53.89 -39.88
C ARG A 4 -2.79 53.19 -39.38
N ALA A 5 -3.05 51.93 -39.02
CA ALA A 5 -2.36 50.70 -39.44
C ALA A 5 -0.98 50.42 -38.87
N HIS A 6 -0.85 49.32 -38.11
CA HIS A 6 0.08 48.24 -38.46
C HIS A 6 -0.55 46.91 -38.10
N SER A 7 -0.96 46.20 -39.15
CA SER A 7 -1.47 44.85 -39.13
C SER A 7 -0.34 43.88 -38.79
N SER A 8 -0.66 42.88 -37.97
CA SER A 8 -0.07 41.54 -37.99
C SER A 8 1.41 41.38 -37.61
N LEU A 9 1.70 40.91 -36.38
CA LEU A 9 2.67 39.81 -36.24
C LEU A 9 2.40 38.98 -34.97
N VAL A 10 2.09 37.72 -35.24
CA VAL A 10 1.92 36.53 -34.40
C VAL A 10 3.01 36.37 -33.32
N LEU A 11 2.62 35.97 -32.09
CA LEU A 11 3.31 34.86 -31.42
C LEU A 11 2.40 34.17 -30.39
N VAL A 12 2.19 32.89 -30.67
CA VAL A 12 1.49 31.86 -29.91
C VAL A 12 2.12 31.63 -28.53
N ALA A 13 1.29 31.54 -27.49
CA ALA A 13 1.68 30.98 -26.19
C ALA A 13 0.55 30.12 -25.61
N THR A 14 0.27 28.99 -26.28
CA THR A 14 -0.52 27.88 -25.74
C THR A 14 0.43 26.84 -25.11
N LEU A 15 0.56 26.85 -23.79
CA LEU A 15 1.03 25.72 -22.98
C LEU A 15 0.02 25.54 -21.83
N LEU A 16 -1.02 24.73 -22.01
CA LEU A 16 -1.12 23.34 -21.55
C LEU A 16 -0.65 23.12 -20.11
N SER A 17 -1.61 23.16 -19.18
CA SER A 17 -1.45 22.56 -17.85
C SER A 17 -2.73 21.78 -17.49
N ALA A 18 -3.07 20.80 -18.32
CA ALA A 18 -4.00 19.74 -17.94
C ALA A 18 -3.21 18.70 -17.13
N GLY A 19 -3.03 18.98 -15.83
CA GLY A 19 -2.48 18.02 -14.88
C GLY A 19 -3.51 16.97 -14.50
N CYS A 20 -3.84 16.07 -15.43
CA CYS A 20 -4.51 14.81 -15.07
C CYS A 20 -3.44 13.84 -14.52
N ALA A 21 -3.10 13.99 -13.24
CA ALA A 21 -2.36 12.97 -12.53
C ALA A 21 -3.36 11.88 -12.09
N SER A 22 -3.41 10.83 -12.91
CA SER A 22 -4.09 9.56 -12.69
C SER A 22 -4.10 9.11 -11.22
N SER A 23 -5.22 9.30 -10.54
CA SER A 23 -5.58 8.44 -9.41
C SER A 23 -6.03 7.12 -10.02
N GLY A 24 -5.08 6.20 -10.18
CA GLY A 24 -5.33 4.87 -10.72
C GLY A 24 -6.34 4.13 -9.86
N GLU A 25 -7.58 4.03 -10.35
CA GLU A 25 -8.54 3.01 -9.92
C GLU A 25 -8.12 1.69 -10.55
N PRO A 26 -7.67 0.68 -9.77
CA PRO A 26 -7.41 -0.63 -10.33
C PRO A 26 -8.77 -1.30 -10.58
N GLY A 27 -9.07 -1.50 -11.86
CA GLY A 27 -10.32 -2.06 -12.34
C GLY A 27 -10.55 -3.53 -11.98
N GLY A 28 -11.84 -3.90 -11.94
CA GLY A 28 -12.37 -5.27 -11.96
C GLY A 28 -11.93 -6.16 -10.79
N PRO A 29 -12.55 -7.34 -10.59
CA PRO A 29 -12.20 -8.29 -9.52
C PRO A 29 -10.86 -9.02 -9.78
N SER A 30 -9.83 -8.28 -10.18
CA SER A 30 -8.45 -8.74 -10.10
C SER A 30 -8.04 -8.65 -8.63
N ARG A 31 -7.98 -9.82 -7.96
CA ARG A 31 -7.53 -9.95 -6.57
C ARG A 31 -6.23 -9.17 -6.39
N SER A 32 -6.32 -8.02 -5.73
CA SER A 32 -5.19 -7.13 -5.58
C SER A 32 -4.05 -7.85 -4.88
N ARG A 33 -2.87 -7.88 -5.49
CA ARG A 33 -1.72 -8.67 -4.97
C ARG A 33 -1.21 -8.17 -3.61
N ASN A 34 -1.52 -6.91 -3.28
CA ASN A 34 -1.04 -6.17 -2.11
C ASN A 34 -2.19 -5.74 -1.18
N LEU A 35 -3.42 -6.17 -1.44
CA LEU A 35 -4.60 -5.84 -0.64
C LEU A 35 -5.42 -7.12 -0.44
N ILE A 36 -5.85 -7.33 0.79
CA ILE A 36 -6.90 -8.28 1.15
C ILE A 36 -8.07 -7.43 1.62
N THR A 37 -9.16 -7.50 0.87
CA THR A 37 -10.40 -6.81 1.18
C THR A 37 -11.19 -7.57 2.24
N GLN A 38 -12.18 -6.90 2.83
CA GLN A 38 -13.13 -7.52 3.73
C GLN A 38 -13.88 -8.69 3.10
N ASP A 39 -14.34 -8.53 1.85
CA ASP A 39 -15.03 -9.60 1.13
C ASP A 39 -14.12 -10.82 0.97
N GLU A 40 -12.82 -10.63 0.72
CA GLU A 40 -11.84 -11.73 0.70
C GLU A 40 -11.65 -12.38 2.07
N LEU A 41 -11.65 -11.59 3.16
CA LEU A 41 -11.54 -12.13 4.54
C LEU A 41 -12.78 -12.93 4.94
N MET A 42 -13.96 -12.53 4.46
CA MET A 42 -15.24 -13.14 4.82
C MET A 42 -15.64 -14.28 3.88
N ALA A 43 -14.97 -14.45 2.73
CA ALA A 43 -15.26 -15.49 1.76
C ALA A 43 -15.11 -16.91 2.34
N VAL A 44 -14.19 -17.09 3.30
CA VAL A 44 -13.96 -18.35 4.01
C VAL A 44 -13.76 -18.03 5.50
N PRO A 45 -14.35 -18.81 6.43
CA PRO A 45 -14.09 -18.62 7.85
C PRO A 45 -12.63 -18.91 8.20
N HIS A 46 -11.98 -17.94 8.83
CA HIS A 46 -10.64 -18.03 9.38
C HIS A 46 -10.68 -17.70 10.87
N SER A 47 -9.88 -18.37 11.70
CA SER A 47 -9.90 -18.16 13.15
C SER A 47 -9.12 -16.90 13.55
N THR A 48 -8.11 -16.54 12.75
CA THR A 48 -7.27 -15.37 12.99
C THR A 48 -6.92 -14.66 11.69
N VAL A 49 -6.52 -13.39 11.79
CA VAL A 49 -5.98 -12.63 10.66
C VAL A 49 -4.73 -13.29 10.09
N TYR A 50 -3.87 -13.86 10.95
CA TYR A 50 -2.68 -14.59 10.50
C TYR A 50 -3.04 -15.74 9.55
N GLU A 51 -4.04 -16.55 9.91
CA GLU A 51 -4.50 -17.66 9.07
C GLU A 51 -5.06 -17.19 7.73
N ALA A 52 -5.85 -16.11 7.74
CA ALA A 52 -6.38 -15.52 6.52
C ALA A 52 -5.25 -15.03 5.58
N VAL A 53 -4.26 -14.32 6.11
CA VAL A 53 -3.10 -13.86 5.33
C VAL A 53 -2.29 -15.04 4.81
N ARG A 54 -2.07 -16.06 5.63
CA ARG A 54 -1.36 -17.29 5.23
C ARG A 54 -2.06 -18.00 4.08
N ALA A 55 -3.39 -18.10 4.11
CA ALA A 55 -4.17 -18.75 3.07
C ALA A 55 -4.24 -17.92 1.78
N LEU A 56 -4.52 -16.62 1.89
CA LEU A 56 -4.79 -15.75 0.75
C LEU A 56 -3.52 -15.21 0.09
N ARG A 57 -2.48 -14.92 0.89
CA ARG A 57 -1.25 -14.24 0.46
C ARG A 57 -0.02 -14.78 1.23
N PRO A 58 0.33 -16.07 1.11
CA PRO A 58 1.41 -16.69 1.89
C PRO A 58 2.78 -15.99 1.73
N ARG A 59 3.03 -15.39 0.56
CA ARG A 59 4.26 -14.63 0.28
C ARG A 59 4.46 -13.38 1.16
N TRP A 60 3.41 -12.86 1.80
CA TRP A 60 3.54 -11.72 2.72
C TRP A 60 4.20 -12.12 4.04
N LEU A 61 4.14 -13.40 4.40
CA LEU A 61 4.72 -13.95 5.63
C LEU A 61 6.17 -14.45 5.44
N GLN A 62 6.67 -14.42 4.20
CA GLN A 62 8.02 -14.88 3.90
C GLN A 62 9.04 -13.85 4.38
N ALA A 63 10.05 -14.32 5.11
CA ALA A 63 11.18 -13.51 5.49
C ALA A 63 11.99 -13.11 4.24
N ARG A 64 12.44 -11.86 4.21
CA ARG A 64 13.34 -11.34 3.18
C ARG A 64 14.77 -11.43 3.70
N ALA A 65 15.68 -11.85 2.83
CA ALA A 65 17.11 -11.78 3.14
C ALA A 65 17.48 -10.32 3.43
N GLY A 66 18.25 -10.11 4.49
CA GLY A 66 18.71 -8.77 4.85
C GLY A 66 19.57 -8.17 3.73
N ALA A 67 19.38 -6.87 3.48
CA ALA A 67 20.04 -6.17 2.38
C ALA A 67 21.54 -5.92 2.62
N THR A 68 22.07 -6.21 3.82
CA THR A 68 23.42 -5.82 4.23
C THR A 68 24.18 -7.00 4.84
N PHE A 69 25.50 -7.05 4.62
CA PHE A 69 26.39 -8.08 5.18
C PHE A 69 26.34 -8.21 6.72
N GLN A 70 26.05 -7.12 7.45
CA GLN A 70 25.87 -7.15 8.91
C GLN A 70 24.49 -7.66 9.35
N SER A 71 23.45 -7.50 8.52
CA SER A 71 22.08 -7.94 8.82
C SER A 71 21.82 -9.26 8.10
N ARG A 72 22.52 -10.32 8.52
CA ARG A 72 22.32 -11.67 7.95
C ARG A 72 21.01 -12.33 8.38
N GLU A 73 20.36 -11.81 9.41
CA GLU A 73 19.10 -12.36 9.87
C GLU A 73 17.96 -12.04 8.89
N PRO A 74 17.20 -13.06 8.44
CA PRO A 74 16.01 -12.85 7.64
C PRO A 74 15.01 -11.96 8.41
N GLN A 75 14.50 -10.91 7.78
CA GLN A 75 13.50 -10.04 8.40
C GLN A 75 12.12 -10.28 7.80
N THR A 76 11.12 -10.43 8.66
CA THR A 76 9.71 -10.50 8.30
C THR A 76 9.09 -9.11 8.17
N ALA A 77 7.89 -9.06 7.60
CA ALA A 77 7.14 -7.82 7.53
C ALA A 77 6.70 -7.39 8.94
N ARG A 78 6.80 -6.10 9.21
CA ARG A 78 6.35 -5.51 10.48
C ARG A 78 4.85 -5.22 10.43
N VAL A 79 4.15 -5.43 11.53
CA VAL A 79 2.70 -5.30 11.62
C VAL A 79 2.33 -3.95 12.21
N TYR A 80 1.45 -3.25 11.49
CA TYR A 80 0.80 -2.02 11.91
C TYR A 80 -0.70 -2.26 12.04
N ILE A 81 -1.31 -1.76 13.11
CA ILE A 81 -2.76 -1.76 13.31
C ILE A 81 -3.18 -0.31 13.45
N ASP A 82 -4.08 0.16 12.59
CA ASP A 82 -4.60 1.53 12.57
C ASP A 82 -3.50 2.61 12.58
N GLY A 83 -2.41 2.31 11.87
CA GLY A 83 -1.24 3.20 11.76
C GLY A 83 -0.25 3.12 12.92
N GLN A 84 -0.54 2.36 13.98
CA GLN A 84 0.39 2.12 15.07
C GLN A 84 1.19 0.85 14.84
N LEU A 85 2.51 0.94 15.00
CA LEU A 85 3.38 -0.23 14.99
C LEU A 85 3.02 -1.12 16.18
N ARG A 86 2.74 -2.40 15.91
CA ARG A 86 2.52 -3.41 16.94
C ARG A 86 3.72 -4.32 17.15
N GLY A 87 4.41 -4.68 16.07
CA GLY A 87 5.57 -5.56 16.15
C GLY A 87 5.73 -6.42 14.91
N GLU A 88 5.92 -7.72 15.12
CA GLU A 88 6.13 -8.73 14.09
C GLU A 88 4.83 -9.45 13.72
N LEU A 89 4.92 -10.47 12.85
CA LEU A 89 3.77 -11.25 12.37
C LEU A 89 2.93 -11.90 13.49
N GLY A 90 3.52 -12.08 14.68
CA GLY A 90 2.85 -12.61 15.88
C GLY A 90 1.61 -11.82 16.31
N GLU A 91 1.59 -10.52 16.01
CA GLU A 91 0.49 -9.63 16.38
C GLU A 91 -0.82 -9.95 15.62
N MET A 92 -0.75 -10.68 14.51
CA MET A 92 -1.93 -11.05 13.73
C MET A 92 -2.73 -12.20 14.33
N TRP A 93 -2.18 -12.93 15.30
CA TRP A 93 -2.88 -14.04 15.96
C TRP A 93 -3.95 -13.57 16.95
N SER A 94 -3.80 -12.36 17.50
CA SER A 94 -4.74 -11.78 18.46
C SER A 94 -5.93 -11.08 17.80
N LEU A 95 -5.93 -10.94 16.47
CA LEU A 95 -6.97 -10.26 15.72
C LEU A 95 -7.92 -11.24 15.01
N LEU A 96 -9.21 -10.93 15.10
CA LEU A 96 -10.26 -11.65 14.38
C LEU A 96 -10.48 -11.03 12.99
N PRO A 97 -10.67 -11.84 11.93
CA PRO A 97 -10.96 -11.32 10.59
C PRO A 97 -12.21 -10.43 10.53
N THR A 98 -13.19 -10.67 11.41
CA THR A 98 -14.44 -9.90 11.50
C THR A 98 -14.25 -8.49 12.03
N GLU A 99 -13.14 -8.19 12.71
CA GLU A 99 -12.84 -6.86 13.23
C GLU A 99 -12.01 -6.02 12.23
N VAL A 100 -11.60 -6.62 11.11
CA VAL A 100 -10.71 -6.01 10.12
C VAL A 100 -11.51 -5.51 8.92
N ASN A 101 -11.19 -4.28 8.50
CA ASN A 101 -11.73 -3.70 7.28
C ASN A 101 -10.90 -4.10 6.05
N GLU A 102 -9.59 -3.91 6.12
CA GLU A 102 -8.68 -4.33 5.06
C GLU A 102 -7.29 -4.62 5.60
N ILE A 103 -6.53 -5.43 4.86
CA ILE A 103 -5.12 -5.69 5.14
C ILE A 103 -4.32 -5.35 3.89
N ARG A 104 -3.32 -4.50 4.04
CA ARG A 104 -2.46 -4.07 2.95
C ARG A 104 -1.02 -4.47 3.20
N PHE A 105 -0.38 -5.03 2.19
CA PHE A 105 1.06 -5.24 2.19
C PHE A 105 1.76 -4.06 1.51
N MET A 106 2.74 -3.50 2.21
CA MET A 106 3.65 -2.49 1.69
C MET A 106 5.02 -3.13 1.44
N SER A 107 5.59 -2.86 0.27
CA SER A 107 6.95 -3.29 -0.04
C SER A 107 7.96 -2.64 0.91
N ALA A 108 9.18 -3.18 0.97
CA ALA A 108 10.24 -2.61 1.81
C ALA A 108 10.50 -1.12 1.50
N SER A 109 10.49 -0.75 0.23
CA SER A 109 10.67 0.63 -0.22
C SER A 109 9.51 1.54 0.19
N ASP A 110 8.26 1.08 0.00
CA ASP A 110 7.07 1.86 0.36
C ASP A 110 6.97 2.03 1.87
N ALA A 111 7.23 0.94 2.62
CA ALA A 111 7.23 0.95 4.08
C ALA A 111 8.35 1.86 4.61
N THR A 112 9.52 1.85 3.98
CA THR A 112 10.63 2.74 4.36
C THR A 112 10.28 4.21 4.13
N THR A 113 9.63 4.49 3.02
CA THR A 113 9.17 5.85 2.67
C THR A 113 8.12 6.37 3.67
N ARG A 114 7.21 5.49 4.11
CA ARG A 114 6.09 5.88 4.98
C ARG A 114 6.42 5.87 6.47
N PHE A 115 7.14 4.86 6.94
CA PHE A 115 7.36 4.58 8.36
C PHE A 115 8.84 4.72 8.79
N GLY A 116 9.73 5.08 7.87
CA GLY A 116 11.17 5.18 8.13
C GLY A 116 11.90 3.85 7.94
N THR A 117 13.20 3.84 8.27
CA THR A 117 14.07 2.67 8.05
C THR A 117 13.64 1.44 8.86
N ASN A 118 14.34 0.31 8.68
CA ASN A 118 14.06 -0.96 9.35
C ASN A 118 12.74 -1.65 8.92
N HIS A 119 12.45 -1.64 7.62
CA HIS A 119 11.31 -2.35 7.02
C HIS A 119 11.76 -3.26 5.87
N ILE A 120 12.88 -3.98 6.04
CA ILE A 120 13.47 -4.81 4.97
C ILE A 120 12.51 -5.93 4.53
N GLY A 121 11.75 -6.50 5.47
CA GLY A 121 10.67 -7.46 5.19
C GLY A 121 9.39 -6.85 4.62
N GLY A 122 9.29 -5.52 4.53
CA GLY A 122 8.05 -4.79 4.23
C GLY A 122 7.22 -4.48 5.47
N ALA A 123 5.96 -4.11 5.25
CA ALA A 123 5.00 -3.87 6.33
C ALA A 123 3.62 -4.44 5.97
N ILE A 124 2.96 -5.02 6.96
CA ILE A 124 1.55 -5.42 6.90
C ILE A 124 0.76 -4.38 7.68
N VAL A 125 -0.10 -3.64 6.98
CA VAL A 125 -0.93 -2.59 7.53
C VAL A 125 -2.36 -3.09 7.63
N ILE A 126 -2.86 -3.21 8.85
CA ILE A 126 -4.19 -3.66 9.17
C ILE A 126 -5.02 -2.43 9.55
N THR A 127 -6.16 -2.27 8.89
CA THR A 127 -7.14 -1.24 9.25
C THR A 127 -8.33 -1.95 9.88
N THR A 128 -8.66 -1.61 11.13
CA THR A 128 -9.80 -2.18 11.84
C THR A 128 -11.10 -1.46 11.46
N ARG A 129 -12.22 -2.13 11.71
CA ARG A 129 -13.53 -1.48 11.61
C ARG A 129 -13.68 -0.48 12.75
N ARG A 130 -14.07 0.76 12.44
CA ARG A 130 -14.59 1.67 13.47
C ARG A 130 -15.88 1.04 14.02
N ARG A 131 -15.88 0.74 15.31
CA ARG A 131 -17.08 0.29 16.04
C ARG A 131 -18.06 1.45 16.20
#